data_AF-A0A1F9MPG4-F1
#
_entry.id   AF-A0A1F9MPG4-F1
#
_cell.length_a   1.000
_cell.length_b   1.000
_cell.length_c   1.000
_cell.angle_alpha   90.00
_cell.angle_beta   90.00
_cell.angle_gamma   90.00
#
_symmetry.space_group_name_H-M   'P 1'
#
loop_
_entity.id
_entity.type
_entity.pdbx_description
1 polymer ?
#
loop_
_entity_poly.entity_id
_entity_poly.type
_entity_poly.pdbx_seq_one_letter_code
_entity_poly.pdbx_strand_id
1 'polypeptide(L)'
;MKIICLALAFWFFFFSFSVASPNKIQILAFDQKALPKEISYKGEIVAGGRWLDKNGENLLLLCETGSFNSPVPPNSRDNPYGEWGRAAELHSYHYVKDKEKHRLLWKLYDFVEICPYDLDLAFLPNSLTITDLDHNGIAESTFLYKLGCRSDLSPVQLKLIMHEGKAKYAIRGETIVPGDPPQKKIGGQQIIDPVFHRAPKVFLDHAVQQWNAFVEERFGE
;
A
#
# COMPACT_ATOMS: atom_id res chain seq x y z
N MET A 1 60.74 -31.52 -47.99
CA MET A 1 60.09 -31.12 -46.73
C MET A 1 58.86 -30.28 -47.07
N LYS A 2 57.65 -30.85 -46.98
CA LYS A 2 56.39 -30.14 -47.27
C LYS A 2 55.80 -29.67 -45.94
N ILE A 3 55.70 -28.36 -45.76
CA ILE A 3 55.06 -27.73 -44.60
C ILE A 3 53.59 -27.55 -44.95
N ILE A 4 52.70 -28.27 -44.27
CA ILE A 4 51.26 -28.16 -44.39
C ILE A 4 50.80 -27.15 -43.33
N CYS A 5 50.35 -25.98 -43.77
CA CYS A 5 49.73 -24.97 -42.91
C CYS A 5 48.25 -25.35 -42.70
N LEU A 6 47.90 -25.83 -41.51
CA LEU A 6 46.50 -25.97 -41.09
C LEU A 6 45.98 -24.61 -40.63
N ALA A 7 45.06 -24.02 -41.39
CA ALA A 7 44.28 -22.86 -40.95
C ALA A 7 43.11 -23.34 -40.09
N LEU A 8 43.19 -23.08 -38.77
CA LEU A 8 42.10 -23.29 -37.82
C LEU A 8 41.10 -22.14 -37.95
N ALA A 9 39.96 -22.40 -38.59
CA ALA A 9 38.85 -21.46 -38.64
C ALA A 9 38.10 -21.46 -37.30
N PHE A 10 38.35 -20.46 -36.46
CA PHE A 10 37.59 -20.19 -35.25
C PHE A 10 36.25 -19.56 -35.63
N TRP A 11 35.18 -20.36 -35.65
CA TRP A 11 33.80 -19.86 -35.72
C TRP A 11 33.45 -19.21 -34.37
N PHE A 12 33.60 -17.88 -34.28
CA PHE A 12 32.97 -17.11 -33.23
C PHE A 12 31.45 -17.12 -33.45
N PHE A 13 30.77 -18.03 -32.77
CA PHE A 13 29.32 -18.03 -32.67
C PHE A 13 28.94 -16.79 -31.83
N PHE A 14 28.64 -15.68 -32.49
CA PHE A 14 28.03 -14.51 -31.85
C PHE A 14 26.64 -14.91 -31.37
N PHE A 15 26.56 -15.42 -30.14
CA PHE A 15 25.29 -15.61 -29.45
C PHE A 15 24.76 -14.21 -29.14
N SER A 16 23.93 -13.66 -30.03
CA SER A 16 23.15 -12.46 -29.73
C SER A 16 22.21 -12.80 -28.60
N PHE A 17 22.62 -12.49 -27.37
CA PHE A 17 21.69 -12.38 -26.26
C PHE A 17 20.76 -11.22 -26.59
N SER A 18 19.54 -11.55 -27.05
CA SER A 18 18.41 -10.61 -26.96
C SER A 18 18.21 -10.35 -25.47
N VAL A 19 18.78 -9.26 -24.98
CA VAL A 19 18.40 -8.70 -23.68
C VAL A 19 16.95 -8.29 -23.83
N ALA A 20 16.02 -9.11 -23.33
CA ALA A 20 14.63 -8.73 -23.23
C ALA A 20 14.58 -7.40 -22.47
N SER A 21 14.05 -6.36 -23.12
CA SER A 21 13.78 -5.07 -22.47
C SER A 21 13.09 -5.33 -21.12
N PRO A 22 13.42 -4.60 -20.04
CA PRO A 22 12.59 -4.67 -18.85
C PRO A 22 11.16 -4.41 -19.29
N ASN A 23 10.28 -5.42 -19.11
CA ASN A 23 8.88 -5.30 -19.47
C ASN A 23 8.32 -4.12 -18.68
N LYS A 24 8.00 -3.03 -19.39
CA LYS A 24 7.36 -1.86 -18.83
C LYS A 24 6.08 -2.32 -18.12
N ILE A 25 5.84 -1.82 -16.91
CA ILE A 25 4.59 -2.14 -16.21
C ILE A 25 3.38 -1.70 -17.04
N GLN A 26 2.33 -2.52 -17.04
CA GLN A 26 1.09 -2.22 -17.77
C GLN A 26 -0.06 -2.10 -16.76
N ILE A 27 -0.56 -0.89 -16.57
CA ILE A 27 -1.78 -0.66 -15.78
C ILE A 27 -2.98 -1.19 -16.55
N LEU A 28 -3.78 -2.03 -15.89
CA LEU A 28 -5.00 -2.62 -16.43
C LEU A 28 -6.23 -1.95 -15.80
N ALA A 29 -7.37 -2.06 -16.48
CA ALA A 29 -8.63 -1.65 -15.89
C ALA A 29 -8.94 -2.51 -14.65
N PHE A 30 -9.28 -1.84 -13.56
CA PHE A 30 -9.77 -2.47 -12.35
C PHE A 30 -11.30 -2.39 -12.33
N ASP A 31 -11.96 -3.54 -12.23
CA ASP A 31 -13.40 -3.66 -12.09
C ASP A 31 -13.72 -4.63 -10.95
N GLN A 32 -14.33 -4.12 -9.89
CA GLN A 32 -14.72 -4.89 -8.71
C GLN A 32 -15.70 -6.02 -9.05
N LYS A 33 -16.52 -5.86 -10.10
CA LYS A 33 -17.50 -6.88 -10.53
C LYS A 33 -16.86 -8.01 -11.32
N ALA A 34 -15.65 -7.80 -11.83
CA ALA A 34 -14.90 -8.76 -12.64
C ALA A 34 -13.85 -9.53 -11.84
N LEU A 35 -13.89 -9.48 -10.51
CA LEU A 35 -12.95 -10.19 -9.66
C LEU A 35 -13.08 -11.72 -9.82
N PRO A 36 -11.96 -12.46 -9.94
CA PRO A 36 -11.98 -13.92 -9.96
C PRO A 36 -12.60 -14.49 -8.69
N LYS A 37 -13.38 -15.57 -8.82
CA LYS A 37 -14.15 -16.17 -7.71
C LYS A 37 -13.28 -16.69 -6.56
N GLU A 38 -12.03 -17.01 -6.84
CA GLU A 38 -11.05 -17.48 -5.86
C GLU A 38 -10.45 -16.37 -4.99
N ILE A 39 -10.68 -15.09 -5.32
CA ILE A 39 -10.19 -13.97 -4.53
C ILE A 39 -11.05 -13.82 -3.28
N SER A 40 -10.39 -13.87 -2.11
CA SER A 40 -11.03 -13.75 -0.81
C SER A 40 -10.64 -12.42 -0.16
N TYR A 41 -11.62 -11.69 0.35
CA TYR A 41 -11.39 -10.43 1.06
C TYR A 41 -12.47 -10.22 2.11
N LYS A 42 -12.19 -9.35 3.09
CA LYS A 42 -13.13 -8.91 4.12
C LYS A 42 -13.40 -7.42 3.98
N GLY A 43 -14.67 -7.03 4.05
CA GLY A 43 -15.13 -5.65 3.91
C GLY A 43 -15.51 -5.28 2.48
N GLU A 44 -16.03 -4.06 2.33
CA GLU A 44 -16.35 -3.42 1.06
C GLU A 44 -15.07 -2.92 0.39
N ILE A 45 -14.94 -3.10 -0.92
CA ILE A 45 -13.77 -2.62 -1.67
C ILE A 45 -13.97 -1.13 -1.94
N VAL A 46 -13.14 -0.29 -1.33
CA VAL A 46 -13.20 1.17 -1.50
C VAL A 46 -12.23 1.68 -2.58
N ALA A 47 -11.16 0.92 -2.85
CA ALA A 47 -10.23 1.16 -3.94
C ALA A 47 -9.51 -0.12 -4.34
N GLY A 48 -8.91 -0.12 -5.52
CA GLY A 48 -8.08 -1.23 -5.96
C GLY A 48 -7.36 -0.91 -7.25
N GLY A 49 -6.47 -1.81 -7.63
CA GLY A 49 -5.68 -1.68 -8.85
C GLY A 49 -5.27 -3.02 -9.40
N ARG A 50 -5.02 -3.04 -10.71
CA ARG A 50 -4.63 -4.22 -11.45
C ARG A 50 -3.56 -3.85 -12.46
N TRP A 51 -2.49 -4.63 -12.53
CA TRP A 51 -1.38 -4.35 -13.44
C TRP A 51 -0.60 -5.61 -13.81
N LEU A 52 0.14 -5.55 -14.92
CA LEU A 52 1.15 -6.55 -15.28
C LEU A 52 2.53 -5.99 -14.97
N ASP A 53 3.35 -6.78 -14.29
CA ASP A 53 4.77 -6.50 -14.07
C ASP A 53 5.59 -7.81 -14.14
N LYS A 54 6.87 -7.78 -13.76
CA LYS A 54 7.73 -8.97 -13.78
C LYS A 54 7.25 -10.11 -12.86
N ASN A 55 6.41 -9.84 -11.86
CA ASN A 55 5.83 -10.87 -10.99
C ASN A 55 4.60 -11.56 -11.59
N GLY A 56 4.04 -11.03 -12.68
CA GLY A 56 2.83 -11.53 -13.32
C GLY A 56 1.70 -10.51 -13.30
N GLU A 57 0.45 -10.99 -13.27
CA GLU A 57 -0.71 -10.12 -13.14
C GLU A 57 -1.02 -9.88 -11.67
N ASN A 58 -0.94 -8.63 -11.25
CA ASN A 58 -1.12 -8.20 -9.88
C ASN A 58 -2.52 -7.63 -9.70
N LEU A 59 -3.09 -7.85 -8.52
CA LEU A 59 -4.39 -7.37 -8.10
C LEU A 59 -4.30 -6.90 -6.65
N LEU A 60 -4.53 -5.61 -6.41
CA LEU A 60 -4.55 -5.00 -5.09
C LEU A 60 -5.97 -4.57 -4.73
N LEU A 61 -6.42 -4.96 -3.54
CA LEU A 61 -7.70 -4.57 -2.96
C LEU A 61 -7.47 -3.78 -1.67
N LEU A 62 -8.14 -2.64 -1.54
CA LEU A 62 -8.25 -1.86 -0.31
C LEU A 62 -9.70 -1.96 0.19
N CYS A 63 -9.89 -2.57 1.35
CA CYS A 63 -11.20 -2.93 1.87
C CYS A 63 -11.45 -2.35 3.27
N GLU A 64 -12.69 -1.92 3.51
CA GLU A 64 -13.15 -1.38 4.78
C GLU A 64 -14.41 -2.11 5.24
N THR A 65 -14.54 -2.41 6.53
CA THR A 65 -15.77 -3.02 7.05
C THR A 65 -16.88 -2.00 7.32
N GLY A 66 -16.57 -0.71 7.26
CA GLY A 66 -17.37 0.32 7.94
C GLY A 66 -17.37 0.13 9.46
N SER A 67 -18.15 0.95 10.17
CA SER A 67 -18.31 0.83 11.62
C SER A 67 -19.35 -0.23 11.99
N PHE A 68 -19.03 -1.07 12.95
CA PHE A 68 -19.94 -2.06 13.56
C PHE A 68 -19.87 -1.98 15.09
N ASN A 69 -20.79 -2.64 15.80
CA ASN A 69 -20.73 -2.67 17.26
C ASN A 69 -19.46 -3.40 17.73
N SER A 70 -18.75 -2.83 18.72
CA SER A 70 -17.56 -3.49 19.25
C SER A 70 -17.90 -4.89 19.77
N PRO A 71 -17.11 -5.92 19.40
CA PRO A 71 -17.29 -7.27 19.92
C PRO A 71 -16.74 -7.42 21.35
N VAL A 72 -16.02 -6.42 21.88
CA VAL A 72 -15.42 -6.49 23.21
C VAL A 72 -16.47 -6.22 24.29
N PRO A 73 -16.80 -7.19 25.15
CA PRO A 73 -17.83 -7.00 26.16
C PRO A 73 -17.44 -5.95 27.20
N PRO A 74 -18.39 -5.16 27.70
CA PRO A 74 -18.18 -4.32 28.88
C PRO A 74 -17.70 -5.14 30.08
N ASN A 75 -16.79 -4.59 30.88
CA ASN A 75 -16.19 -5.23 32.05
C ASN A 75 -15.39 -6.51 31.74
N SER A 76 -14.91 -6.65 30.50
CA SER A 76 -13.93 -7.69 30.14
C SER A 76 -12.52 -7.22 30.45
N ARG A 77 -11.54 -8.12 30.31
CA ARG A 77 -10.11 -7.80 30.49
C ARG A 77 -9.67 -6.64 29.58
N ASP A 78 -10.18 -6.61 28.36
CA ASP A 78 -9.81 -5.63 27.33
C ASP A 78 -10.73 -4.40 27.33
N ASN A 79 -11.74 -4.38 28.21
CA ASN A 79 -12.64 -3.23 28.45
C ASN A 79 -13.04 -3.14 29.94
N PRO A 80 -12.07 -2.84 30.83
CA PRO A 80 -12.28 -2.91 32.28
C PRO A 80 -13.22 -1.81 32.80
N TYR A 81 -13.38 -0.72 32.06
CA TYR A 81 -14.25 0.42 32.42
C TYR A 81 -15.66 0.31 31.83
N GLY A 82 -15.95 -0.76 31.09
CA GLY A 82 -17.29 -1.03 30.56
C GLY A 82 -17.73 -0.05 29.48
N GLU A 83 -16.79 0.43 28.67
CA GLU A 83 -17.06 1.35 27.57
C GLU A 83 -17.92 0.69 26.49
N TRP A 84 -18.96 1.38 26.07
CA TRP A 84 -19.69 1.01 24.86
C TRP A 84 -19.02 1.71 23.68
N GLY A 85 -18.84 1.01 22.57
CA GLY A 85 -18.20 1.62 21.42
C GLY A 85 -18.47 0.89 20.12
N ARG A 86 -18.13 1.58 19.04
CA ARG A 86 -18.04 1.00 17.70
C ARG A 86 -16.64 0.44 17.48
N ALA A 87 -16.55 -0.54 16.60
CA ALA A 87 -15.32 -1.04 16.03
C ALA A 87 -15.32 -0.81 14.52
N ALA A 88 -14.15 -0.83 13.92
CA ALA A 88 -13.99 -0.90 12.48
C ALA A 88 -12.69 -1.63 12.17
N GLU A 89 -12.64 -2.21 10.98
CA GLU A 89 -11.46 -2.89 10.47
C GLU A 89 -11.15 -2.42 9.04
N LEU A 90 -9.86 -2.39 8.75
CA LEU A 90 -9.32 -2.09 7.44
C LEU A 90 -8.44 -3.26 7.01
N HIS A 91 -8.65 -3.71 5.78
CA HIS A 91 -7.92 -4.82 5.18
C HIS A 91 -7.36 -4.41 3.84
N SER A 92 -6.15 -4.88 3.51
CA SER A 92 -5.64 -4.84 2.15
C SER A 92 -5.09 -6.19 1.75
N TYR A 93 -5.29 -6.55 0.48
CA TYR A 93 -4.85 -7.82 -0.08
C TYR A 93 -4.19 -7.58 -1.42
N HIS A 94 -2.95 -8.04 -1.55
CA HIS A 94 -2.25 -8.03 -2.82
C HIS A 94 -2.08 -9.46 -3.31
N TYR A 95 -2.74 -9.78 -4.42
CA TYR A 95 -2.64 -11.04 -5.13
C TYR A 95 -1.75 -10.91 -6.35
N VAL A 96 -1.02 -11.97 -6.65
CA VAL A 96 -0.28 -12.13 -7.90
C VAL A 96 -0.75 -13.40 -8.58
N LYS A 97 -1.09 -13.31 -9.84
CA LYS A 97 -1.42 -14.44 -10.69
C LYS A 97 -0.19 -14.80 -11.51
N ASP A 98 0.28 -16.03 -11.30
CA ASP A 98 1.21 -16.70 -12.22
C ASP A 98 0.43 -17.80 -12.94
N LYS A 99 0.40 -17.72 -14.28
CA LYS A 99 -0.40 -18.59 -15.16
C LYS A 99 -1.90 -18.55 -14.83
N GLU A 100 -2.39 -19.51 -14.05
CA GLU A 100 -3.83 -19.71 -13.79
C GLU A 100 -4.24 -19.50 -12.32
N LYS A 101 -3.29 -19.37 -11.38
CA LYS A 101 -3.62 -19.30 -9.95
C LYS A 101 -3.19 -17.97 -9.34
N HIS A 102 -4.12 -17.33 -8.64
CA HIS A 102 -3.83 -16.19 -7.77
C HIS A 102 -3.23 -16.69 -6.46
N ARG A 103 -2.06 -16.16 -6.09
CA ARG A 103 -1.46 -16.33 -4.76
C ARG A 103 -1.50 -15.01 -4.00
N LEU A 104 -1.82 -15.06 -2.71
CA LEU A 104 -1.69 -13.90 -1.84
C LEU A 104 -0.19 -13.59 -1.65
N LEU A 105 0.24 -12.40 -2.05
CA LEU A 105 1.60 -11.92 -1.89
C LEU A 105 1.80 -11.33 -0.50
N TRP A 106 0.88 -10.48 -0.06
CA TRP A 106 0.82 -9.93 1.29
C TRP A 106 -0.60 -9.49 1.63
N LYS A 107 -0.85 -9.30 2.93
CA LYS A 107 -2.05 -8.66 3.45
C LYS A 107 -1.69 -7.63 4.51
N LEU A 108 -2.53 -6.61 4.64
CA LEU A 108 -2.49 -5.64 5.73
C LEU A 108 -3.81 -5.71 6.50
N TYR A 109 -3.71 -5.57 7.83
CA TYR A 109 -4.84 -5.49 8.74
C TYR A 109 -4.56 -4.39 9.75
N ASP A 110 -5.53 -3.50 9.95
CA ASP A 110 -5.52 -2.48 11.01
C ASP A 110 -6.96 -2.31 11.52
N PHE A 111 -7.13 -1.85 12.75
CA PHE A 111 -8.43 -1.81 13.38
C PHE A 111 -8.53 -0.78 14.51
N VAL A 112 -9.76 -0.35 14.77
CA VAL A 112 -10.17 0.30 16.01
C VAL A 112 -11.15 -0.64 16.68
N GLU A 113 -10.81 -1.12 17.87
CA GLU A 113 -11.58 -2.19 18.52
C GLU A 113 -12.73 -1.67 19.39
N ILE A 114 -12.50 -0.52 20.06
CA ILE A 114 -13.49 0.13 20.91
C ILE A 114 -13.36 1.63 20.68
N CYS A 115 -14.43 2.26 20.19
CA CYS A 115 -14.53 3.70 20.07
C CYS A 115 -15.90 4.21 20.54
N PRO A 116 -15.97 4.89 21.70
CA PRO A 116 -17.19 5.52 22.19
C PRO A 116 -17.55 6.83 21.46
N TYR A 117 -16.68 7.33 20.58
CA TYR A 117 -16.78 8.64 19.93
C TYR A 117 -16.83 8.54 18.39
N ASP A 118 -16.25 9.52 17.69
CA ASP A 118 -16.10 9.50 16.25
C ASP A 118 -14.95 8.59 15.85
N LEU A 119 -15.31 7.57 15.08
CA LEU A 119 -14.39 6.55 14.59
C LEU A 119 -13.87 7.00 13.22
N ASP A 120 -12.55 7.18 13.14
CA ASP A 120 -11.83 7.48 11.90
C ASP A 120 -10.98 6.27 11.53
N LEU A 121 -11.50 5.33 10.71
CA LEU A 121 -10.70 4.27 10.10
C LEU A 121 -11.11 4.11 8.64
N ALA A 122 -10.34 4.75 7.76
CA ALA A 122 -10.61 4.74 6.32
C ALA A 122 -9.35 5.03 5.51
N PHE A 123 -9.25 4.41 4.34
CA PHE A 123 -8.30 4.80 3.30
C PHE A 123 -8.62 6.21 2.82
N LEU A 124 -7.58 6.98 2.53
CA LEU A 124 -7.75 8.31 1.96
C LEU A 124 -8.15 8.17 0.47
N PRO A 125 -9.28 8.76 0.06
CA PRO A 125 -9.72 8.72 -1.33
C PRO A 125 -8.63 9.20 -2.29
N ASN A 126 -8.48 8.52 -3.42
CA ASN A 126 -7.49 8.83 -4.47
C ASN A 126 -6.01 8.75 -4.03
N SER A 127 -5.70 8.20 -2.85
CA SER A 127 -4.31 8.04 -2.39
C SER A 127 -3.59 6.84 -2.98
N LEU A 128 -4.33 5.87 -3.56
CA LEU A 128 -3.73 4.69 -4.18
C LEU A 128 -2.99 5.07 -5.46
N THR A 129 -1.69 4.81 -5.49
CA THR A 129 -0.84 4.96 -6.68
C THR A 129 -0.12 3.65 -6.99
N ILE A 130 0.08 3.37 -8.28
CA ILE A 130 0.84 2.23 -8.79
C ILE A 130 1.90 2.80 -9.75
N THR A 131 3.17 2.56 -9.44
CA THR A 131 4.33 3.15 -10.11
C THR A 131 5.40 2.10 -10.39
N ASP A 132 6.45 2.47 -11.12
CA ASP A 132 7.70 1.71 -11.29
C ASP A 132 8.84 2.73 -11.13
N LEU A 133 9.04 3.17 -9.88
CA LEU A 133 9.81 4.39 -9.54
C LEU A 133 11.29 4.24 -9.87
N ASP A 134 11.83 3.05 -9.68
CA ASP A 134 13.23 2.73 -9.95
C ASP A 134 13.45 2.06 -11.33
N HIS A 135 12.38 1.89 -12.11
CA HIS A 135 12.36 1.28 -13.44
C HIS A 135 12.87 -0.17 -13.46
N ASN A 136 12.72 -0.90 -12.35
CA ASN A 136 13.12 -2.29 -12.27
C ASN A 136 12.06 -3.24 -12.86
N GLY A 137 10.87 -2.74 -13.23
CA GLY A 137 9.79 -3.52 -13.83
C GLY A 137 8.98 -4.34 -12.83
N ILE A 138 9.06 -4.02 -11.54
CA ILE A 138 8.18 -4.45 -10.46
C ILE A 138 7.48 -3.20 -9.95
N ALA A 139 6.16 -3.22 -9.84
CA ALA A 139 5.47 -2.01 -9.43
C ALA A 139 5.58 -1.75 -7.92
N GLU A 140 5.70 -0.48 -7.53
CA GLU A 140 5.37 -0.04 -6.18
C GLU A 140 3.90 0.36 -6.10
N SER A 141 3.23 -0.10 -5.04
CA SER A 141 1.88 0.32 -4.68
C SER A 141 1.95 1.16 -3.42
N THR A 142 1.39 2.38 -3.44
CA THR A 142 1.37 3.29 -2.29
C THR A 142 -0.05 3.73 -1.99
N PHE A 143 -0.45 3.74 -0.72
CA PHE A 143 -1.75 4.26 -0.28
C PHE A 143 -1.66 4.79 1.15
N LEU A 144 -2.63 5.63 1.54
CA LEU A 144 -2.70 6.20 2.87
C LEU A 144 -4.04 5.90 3.53
N TYR A 145 -4.05 5.84 4.85
CA TYR A 145 -5.28 5.71 5.64
C TYR A 145 -5.16 6.41 6.99
N LYS A 146 -6.30 6.87 7.51
CA LYS A 146 -6.43 7.43 8.86
C LYS A 146 -6.81 6.33 9.85
N LEU A 147 -6.42 6.49 11.11
CA LEU A 147 -6.81 5.62 12.21
C LEU A 147 -6.97 6.43 13.51
N GLY A 148 -8.16 6.40 14.11
CA GLY A 148 -8.38 6.96 15.43
C GLY A 148 -9.80 6.84 15.96
N CYS A 149 -9.92 7.23 17.22
CA CYS A 149 -11.16 7.44 17.94
C CYS A 149 -11.04 8.75 18.71
N ARG A 150 -11.81 9.77 18.35
CA ARG A 150 -11.71 11.10 18.97
C ARG A 150 -13.08 11.75 19.12
N SER A 151 -13.20 12.68 20.06
CA SER A 151 -14.39 13.48 20.32
C SER A 151 -14.18 14.97 20.02
N ASP A 152 -13.03 15.30 19.43
CA ASP A 152 -12.60 16.65 19.10
C ASP A 152 -12.01 16.70 17.68
N LEU A 153 -11.50 17.87 17.28
CA LEU A 153 -10.83 18.07 16.00
C LEU A 153 -9.30 17.95 16.12
N SER A 154 -8.79 17.19 17.10
CA SER A 154 -7.35 16.96 17.26
C SER A 154 -6.79 16.11 16.12
N PRO A 155 -5.49 16.20 15.77
CA PRO A 155 -4.87 15.31 14.78
C PRO A 155 -5.17 13.83 15.03
N VAL A 156 -5.37 13.07 13.95
CA VAL A 156 -5.58 11.62 14.00
C VAL A 156 -4.39 10.89 13.39
N GLN A 157 -4.17 9.62 13.73
CA GLN A 157 -3.05 8.89 13.14
C GLN A 157 -3.22 8.79 11.62
N LEU A 158 -2.13 9.04 10.91
CA LEU A 158 -2.01 8.87 9.48
C LEU A 158 -0.92 7.85 9.20
N LYS A 159 -1.22 6.91 8.30
CA LYS A 159 -0.26 5.88 7.89
C LYS A 159 -0.20 5.85 6.36
N LEU A 160 1.00 6.05 5.82
CA LEU A 160 1.32 5.75 4.44
C LEU A 160 1.96 4.37 4.40
N ILE A 161 1.47 3.52 3.52
CA ILE A 161 2.03 2.19 3.27
C ILE A 161 2.41 2.12 1.81
N MET A 162 3.65 1.71 1.56
CA MET A 162 4.14 1.39 0.23
C MET A 162 4.70 -0.03 0.20
N HIS A 163 4.45 -0.72 -0.90
CA HIS A 163 4.96 -2.05 -1.15
C HIS A 163 5.57 -2.14 -2.55
N GLU A 164 6.76 -2.72 -2.63
CA GLU A 164 7.31 -3.29 -3.86
C GLU A 164 7.44 -4.81 -3.64
N GLY A 165 6.70 -5.61 -4.40
CA GLY A 165 6.63 -7.04 -4.13
C GLY A 165 6.23 -7.31 -2.66
N LYS A 166 7.09 -8.02 -1.90
CA LYS A 166 6.90 -8.27 -0.46
C LYS A 166 7.54 -7.22 0.45
N ALA A 167 8.44 -6.39 -0.07
CA ALA A 167 9.08 -5.35 0.72
C ALA A 167 8.01 -4.34 1.14
N LYS A 168 8.04 -3.94 2.41
CA LYS A 168 7.10 -2.98 3.00
C LYS A 168 7.86 -1.76 3.46
N TYR A 169 7.31 -0.60 3.15
CA TYR A 169 7.78 0.70 3.59
C TYR A 169 6.60 1.46 4.20
N ALA A 170 6.88 2.28 5.21
CA ALA A 170 5.82 3.02 5.88
C ALA A 170 6.29 4.37 6.39
N ILE A 171 5.40 5.36 6.31
CA ILE A 171 5.50 6.60 7.08
C ILE A 171 4.32 6.59 8.05
N ARG A 172 4.58 6.84 9.33
CA ARG A 172 3.56 6.86 10.39
C ARG A 172 3.60 8.19 11.10
N GLY A 173 2.45 8.72 11.47
CA GLY A 173 2.40 10.06 12.01
C GLY A 173 0.98 10.48 12.33
N GLU A 174 0.76 11.78 12.31
CA GLU A 174 -0.54 12.40 12.55
C GLU A 174 -0.93 13.29 11.36
N THR A 175 -2.23 13.48 11.16
CA THR A 175 -2.75 14.50 10.26
C THR A 175 -2.37 15.90 10.74
N ILE A 176 -2.53 16.89 9.87
CA ILE A 176 -2.45 18.30 10.21
C ILE A 176 -3.87 18.85 10.26
N VAL A 177 -4.19 19.54 11.35
CA VAL A 177 -5.46 20.26 11.53
C VAL A 177 -5.20 21.72 11.93
N PRO A 178 -6.14 22.65 11.71
CA PRO A 178 -6.08 24.00 12.26
C PRO A 178 -6.12 23.99 13.80
N GLY A 179 -5.30 24.85 14.42
CA GLY A 179 -5.26 25.06 15.87
C GLY A 179 -5.90 26.38 16.31
N ASP A 180 -5.56 26.83 17.51
CA ASP A 180 -5.92 28.15 18.02
C ASP A 180 -4.64 29.01 18.19
N PRO A 181 -4.48 30.14 17.46
CA PRO A 181 -5.40 30.68 16.46
C PRO A 181 -5.45 29.82 15.16
N PRO A 182 -6.49 29.93 14.31
CA PRO A 182 -6.71 29.06 13.14
C PRO A 182 -5.56 28.97 12.13
N GLN A 183 -4.66 29.95 12.11
CA GLN A 183 -3.48 29.94 11.23
C GLN A 183 -2.38 29.01 11.75
N LYS A 184 -2.40 28.66 13.04
CA LYS A 184 -1.49 27.68 13.63
C LYS A 184 -1.91 26.29 13.16
N LYS A 185 -0.96 25.52 12.65
CA LYS A 185 -1.15 24.09 12.35
C LYS A 185 -0.70 23.26 13.55
N ILE A 186 -1.49 22.24 13.90
CA ILE A 186 -1.15 21.26 14.93
C ILE A 186 -1.11 19.86 14.31
N GLY A 187 -0.27 18.97 14.86
CA GLY A 187 -0.01 17.64 14.30
C GLY A 187 1.08 17.62 13.23
N GLY A 188 1.01 16.65 12.31
CA GLY A 188 1.94 16.52 11.18
C GLY A 188 3.28 15.88 11.49
N GLN A 189 3.48 15.35 12.70
CA GLN A 189 4.66 14.55 13.03
C GLN A 189 4.71 13.35 12.09
N GLN A 190 5.91 13.00 11.62
CA GLN A 190 6.13 11.84 10.77
C GLN A 190 7.33 11.04 11.26
N ILE A 191 7.17 9.71 11.22
CA ILE A 191 8.16 8.71 11.56
C ILE A 191 8.35 7.88 10.30
N ILE A 192 9.50 8.08 9.64
CA ILE A 192 9.90 7.33 8.45
C ILE A 192 10.51 6.01 8.92
N ASP A 193 10.00 4.90 8.40
CA ASP A 193 10.49 3.56 8.74
C ASP A 193 11.95 3.40 8.25
N PRO A 194 12.92 2.98 9.10
CA PRO A 194 14.34 2.91 8.72
C PRO A 194 14.64 2.02 7.51
N VAL A 195 13.71 1.13 7.14
CA VAL A 195 13.82 0.31 5.92
C VAL A 195 13.97 1.15 4.65
N PHE A 196 13.46 2.39 4.62
CA PHE A 196 13.68 3.32 3.50
C PHE A 196 15.16 3.64 3.25
N HIS A 197 16.01 3.61 4.29
CA HIS A 197 17.45 3.88 4.13
C HIS A 197 18.20 2.80 3.34
N ARG A 198 17.57 1.64 3.12
CA ARG A 198 18.12 0.52 2.34
C ARG A 198 17.47 0.36 0.97
N ALA A 199 16.49 1.22 0.64
CA ALA A 199 15.78 1.21 -0.63
C ALA A 199 16.33 2.27 -1.59
N PRO A 200 15.97 2.21 -2.89
CA PRO A 200 16.22 3.31 -3.81
C PRO A 200 15.71 4.63 -3.24
N LYS A 201 16.51 5.70 -3.31
CA LYS A 201 16.14 7.01 -2.73
C LYS A 201 14.78 7.53 -3.23
N VAL A 202 14.47 7.26 -4.50
CA VAL A 202 13.22 7.66 -5.15
C VAL A 202 11.96 7.13 -4.43
N PHE A 203 12.08 6.02 -3.70
CA PHE A 203 10.99 5.45 -2.90
C PHE A 203 10.61 6.37 -1.75
N LEU A 204 11.60 6.89 -1.02
CA LEU A 204 11.35 7.82 0.08
C LEU A 204 10.87 9.17 -0.46
N ASP A 205 11.46 9.65 -1.56
CA ASP A 205 11.06 10.91 -2.18
C ASP A 205 9.56 10.87 -2.60
N HIS A 206 9.14 9.79 -3.26
CA HIS A 206 7.73 9.55 -3.62
C HIS A 206 6.84 9.45 -2.38
N ALA A 207 7.22 8.66 -1.38
CA ALA A 207 6.43 8.48 -0.17
C ALA A 207 6.22 9.81 0.59
N VAL A 208 7.26 10.65 0.71
CA VAL A 208 7.14 11.98 1.35
C VAL A 208 6.26 12.92 0.50
N GLN A 209 6.37 12.86 -0.83
CA GLN A 209 5.50 13.64 -1.71
C GLN A 209 4.03 13.25 -1.52
N GLN A 210 3.71 11.94 -1.50
CA GLN A 210 2.37 11.44 -1.25
C GLN A 210 1.88 11.85 0.15
N TRP A 211 2.71 11.69 1.19
CA TRP A 211 2.38 12.15 2.55
C TRP A 211 1.95 13.61 2.57
N ASN A 212 2.75 14.51 1.99
CA ASN A 212 2.46 15.94 1.98
C ASN A 212 1.19 16.31 1.21
N ALA A 213 0.80 15.51 0.21
CA ALA A 213 -0.44 15.73 -0.54
C ALA A 213 -1.71 15.42 0.27
N PHE A 214 -1.58 14.61 1.32
CA PHE A 214 -2.71 14.02 2.05
C PHE A 214 -2.69 14.27 3.57
N VAL A 215 -1.62 14.88 4.11
CA VAL A 215 -1.46 15.07 5.56
C VAL A 215 -2.45 16.07 6.15
N GLU A 216 -2.89 17.07 5.38
CA GLU A 216 -3.86 18.06 5.85
C GLU A 216 -5.28 17.49 5.83
N GLU A 217 -5.93 17.51 6.99
CA GLU A 217 -7.30 17.04 7.11
C GLU A 217 -8.29 18.10 6.63
N ARG A 218 -9.25 17.66 5.82
CA ARG A 218 -10.34 18.50 5.32
C ARG A 218 -11.63 18.11 6.02
N PHE A 219 -12.21 19.05 6.75
CA PHE A 219 -13.50 18.86 7.41
C PHE A 219 -14.62 19.34 6.48
N GLY A 220 -15.58 18.47 6.15
CA GLY A 220 -16.79 18.83 5.41
C GLY A 220 -16.79 18.61 3.89
N GLU A 221 -15.89 17.77 3.37
CA GLU A 221 -16.00 17.19 2.02
C GLU A 221 -16.74 15.84 2.04
#